data_AF-A0A6N7KQH3-F1
#
_entry.id   AF-A0A6N7KQH3-F1
#
_cell.length_a   1.000
_cell.length_b   1.000
_cell.length_c   1.000
_cell.angle_alpha   90.00
_cell.angle_beta   90.00
_cell.angle_gamma   90.00
#
_symmetry.space_group_name_H-M   'P 1'
#
loop_
_entity.id
_entity.type
_entity.pdbx_description
1 polymer ?
#
loop_
_entity_poly.entity_id
_entity_poly.type
_entity_poly.pdbx_seq_one_letter_code
_entity_poly.pdbx_strand_id
1 'polypeptide(L)'
;MTTDLDHLRRAVELSRRCPPSGTAFSVGAVIVGADGKVLAEGYSREVDAHNHAEEAALGKLPPGDPRLRGATVYSSLEPCGQRASRPMPCARLIIAAGVPRVVVAWREPDLFVTDCQGTALLEAAGVEVVELPELAEEARAVNAHLLG
;
A
#
# COMPACT_ATOMS: atom_id res chain seq x y z
N MET A 1 -16.12 -10.87 1.43
CA MET A 1 -15.41 -10.63 2.70
C MET A 1 -14.21 -11.56 2.89
N THR A 2 -14.28 -12.86 2.53
CA THR A 2 -13.10 -13.75 2.59
C THR A 2 -11.97 -13.37 1.62
N THR A 3 -12.30 -12.90 0.41
CA THR A 3 -11.30 -12.55 -0.62
C THR A 3 -10.45 -11.32 -0.31
N ASP A 4 -11.06 -10.24 0.22
CA ASP A 4 -10.31 -9.02 0.56
C ASP A 4 -9.31 -9.29 1.69
N LEU A 5 -9.75 -10.03 2.72
CA LEU A 5 -8.90 -10.38 3.85
C LEU A 5 -7.72 -11.25 3.41
N ASP A 6 -7.90 -12.16 2.46
CA ASP A 6 -6.83 -13.01 1.93
C ASP A 6 -5.80 -12.21 1.13
N HIS A 7 -6.25 -11.29 0.26
CA HIS A 7 -5.33 -10.41 -0.48
C HIS A 7 -4.61 -9.42 0.43
N LEU A 8 -5.29 -8.89 1.45
CA LEU A 8 -4.66 -8.01 2.43
C LEU A 8 -3.68 -8.77 3.33
N ARG A 9 -4.00 -10.00 3.73
CA ARG A 9 -3.05 -10.87 4.44
C ARG A 9 -1.82 -11.15 3.59
N ARG A 10 -2.00 -11.37 2.28
CA ARG A 10 -0.88 -11.48 1.34
C ARG A 10 -0.02 -10.22 1.30
N ALA A 11 -0.62 -9.03 1.35
CA ALA A 11 0.13 -7.78 1.48
C ALA A 11 0.95 -7.72 2.79
N VAL A 12 0.40 -8.19 3.91
CA VAL A 12 1.13 -8.31 5.19
C VAL A 12 2.26 -9.35 5.10
N GLU A 13 2.09 -10.46 4.39
CA GLU A 13 3.18 -11.42 4.17
C GLU A 13 4.32 -10.82 3.33
N LEU A 14 3.99 -10.04 2.30
CA LEU A 14 4.98 -9.38 1.45
C LEU A 14 5.82 -8.37 2.24
N SER A 15 5.24 -7.66 3.21
CA SER A 15 5.98 -6.70 4.05
C SER A 15 7.10 -7.37 4.87
N ARG A 16 6.99 -8.67 5.17
CA ARG A 16 8.04 -9.45 5.86
C ARG A 16 9.27 -9.70 4.99
N ARG A 17 9.18 -9.45 3.67
CA ARG A 17 10.30 -9.60 2.72
C ARG A 17 11.11 -8.33 2.56
N CYS A 18 10.69 -7.23 3.16
CA CYS A 18 11.39 -5.96 3.06
C CYS A 18 12.81 -6.07 3.63
N PRO A 19 13.84 -5.55 2.92
CA PRO A 19 15.13 -5.26 3.54
C PRO A 19 14.98 -4.47 4.84
N PRO A 20 15.76 -4.75 5.90
CA PRO A 20 15.67 -4.02 7.16
C PRO A 20 15.86 -2.51 6.99
N SER A 21 15.18 -1.71 7.80
CA SER A 21 15.35 -0.26 7.87
C SER A 21 15.05 0.22 9.29
N GLY A 22 15.81 1.21 9.78
CA GLY A 22 15.49 1.91 11.03
C GLY A 22 14.72 3.22 10.82
N THR A 23 14.44 3.59 9.57
CA THR A 23 13.91 4.93 9.20
C THR A 23 12.75 4.86 8.21
N ALA A 24 12.24 3.65 7.93
CA ALA A 24 11.12 3.46 7.01
C ALA A 24 10.35 2.19 7.35
N PHE A 25 9.02 2.27 7.27
CA PHE A 25 8.16 1.10 7.45
C PHE A 25 8.42 0.01 6.39
N SER A 26 8.22 -1.23 6.80
CA SER A 26 8.10 -2.40 5.94
C SER A 26 6.64 -2.57 5.57
N VAL A 27 6.33 -2.38 4.29
CA VAL A 27 4.98 -2.39 3.73
C VAL A 27 4.97 -3.38 2.58
N GLY A 28 3.85 -4.07 2.39
CA GLY A 28 3.59 -4.88 1.21
C GLY A 28 2.30 -4.42 0.54
N ALA A 29 2.22 -4.63 -0.77
CA ALA A 29 1.08 -4.24 -1.58
C ALA A 29 0.74 -5.32 -2.62
N VAL A 30 -0.55 -5.51 -2.88
CA VAL A 30 -1.08 -6.41 -3.91
C VAL A 30 -2.07 -5.65 -4.77
N ILE A 31 -1.98 -5.77 -6.09
CA ILE A 31 -2.93 -5.19 -7.04
C ILE A 31 -3.73 -6.35 -7.64
N VAL A 32 -5.05 -6.31 -7.49
CA VAL A 32 -5.97 -7.34 -7.99
C VAL A 32 -6.92 -6.72 -9.00
N GLY A 33 -7.05 -7.33 -10.17
CA GLY A 33 -7.96 -6.88 -11.22
C GLY A 33 -9.42 -7.18 -10.89
N ALA A 34 -10.33 -6.58 -11.66
CA ALA A 34 -11.77 -6.80 -11.52
C ALA A 34 -12.19 -8.28 -11.71
N ASP A 35 -11.37 -9.09 -12.39
CA ASP A 35 -11.57 -10.53 -12.56
C ASP A 35 -11.08 -11.37 -11.37
N GLY A 36 -10.65 -10.72 -10.28
CA GLY A 36 -10.15 -11.36 -9.07
C GLY A 36 -8.72 -11.88 -9.17
N LYS A 37 -8.01 -11.64 -10.28
CA LYS A 37 -6.62 -12.09 -10.45
C LYS A 37 -5.63 -11.07 -9.95
N VAL A 38 -4.58 -11.54 -9.29
CA VAL A 38 -3.42 -10.72 -8.95
C VAL A 38 -2.73 -10.25 -10.24
N LEU A 39 -2.63 -8.93 -10.40
CA LEU A 39 -1.95 -8.28 -11.51
C LEU A 39 -0.47 -8.05 -11.17
N ALA A 40 -0.20 -7.60 -9.95
CA ALA A 40 1.14 -7.35 -9.45
C ALA A 40 1.18 -7.41 -7.92
N GLU A 41 2.37 -7.69 -7.39
CA GLU A 41 2.71 -7.65 -5.97
C GLU A 41 3.93 -6.77 -5.79
N GLY A 42 4.09 -6.14 -4.63
CA GLY A 42 5.26 -5.33 -4.31
C GLY A 42 5.50 -5.23 -2.81
N TYR A 43 6.71 -4.87 -2.42
CA TYR A 43 7.07 -4.58 -1.03
C TYR A 43 8.08 -3.43 -0.95
N SER A 44 8.13 -2.74 0.18
CA SER A 44 9.05 -1.63 0.38
C SER A 44 10.49 -2.09 0.17
N ARG A 45 11.26 -1.26 -0.52
CA ARG A 45 12.68 -1.48 -0.83
C ARG A 45 12.96 -2.69 -1.72
N GLU A 46 11.98 -3.09 -2.53
CA GLU A 46 12.17 -4.16 -3.51
C GLU A 46 13.11 -3.76 -4.66
N VAL A 47 12.97 -2.55 -5.19
CA VAL A 47 13.79 -2.04 -6.31
C VAL A 47 14.98 -1.23 -5.82
N ASP A 48 14.75 -0.29 -4.91
CA ASP A 48 15.77 0.57 -4.30
C ASP A 48 15.36 1.01 -2.89
N ALA A 49 16.29 1.60 -2.13
CA ALA A 49 16.10 1.96 -0.72
C ALA A 49 14.92 2.92 -0.42
N HIS A 50 14.38 3.60 -1.43
CA HIS A 50 13.32 4.60 -1.31
C HIS A 50 11.99 4.16 -1.93
N ASN A 51 11.97 3.01 -2.58
CA ASN A 51 10.78 2.52 -3.27
C ASN A 51 9.75 1.98 -2.26
N HIS A 52 8.53 2.51 -2.34
CA HIS A 52 7.40 2.06 -1.51
C HIS A 52 6.69 0.87 -2.16
N ALA A 53 5.94 0.09 -1.38
CA ALA A 53 5.33 -1.14 -1.86
C ALA A 53 4.32 -0.92 -3.02
N GLU A 54 3.51 0.11 -2.94
CA GLU A 54 2.49 0.46 -3.93
C GLU A 54 3.15 0.94 -5.24
N GLU A 55 4.22 1.73 -5.11
CA GLU A 55 5.05 2.14 -6.24
C GLU A 55 5.76 0.94 -6.89
N ALA A 56 6.28 0.00 -6.09
CA ALA A 56 6.89 -1.23 -6.57
C ALA A 56 5.89 -2.10 -7.35
N ALA A 57 4.67 -2.26 -6.81
CA ALA A 57 3.62 -3.05 -7.45
C ALA A 57 3.11 -2.39 -8.73
N LEU A 58 2.82 -1.08 -8.71
CA LEU A 58 2.39 -0.32 -9.89
C LEU A 58 3.47 -0.29 -10.98
N GLY A 59 4.74 -0.16 -10.60
CA GLY A 59 5.87 -0.12 -11.53
C GLY A 59 6.11 -1.42 -12.31
N LYS A 60 5.51 -2.54 -11.88
CA LYS A 60 5.55 -3.82 -12.61
C LYS A 60 4.51 -3.93 -13.72
N LEU A 61 3.57 -3.00 -13.77
CA LEU A 61 2.53 -2.95 -14.79
C LEU A 61 2.90 -1.94 -15.88
N PRO A 62 2.46 -2.16 -17.13
CA PRO A 62 2.62 -1.16 -18.18
C PRO A 62 1.95 0.18 -17.78
N PRO A 63 2.56 1.33 -18.10
CA PRO A 63 1.91 2.62 -17.90
C PRO A 63 0.56 2.66 -18.61
N GLY A 64 -0.50 3.06 -17.89
CA GLY A 64 -1.85 3.13 -18.43
C GLY A 64 -2.54 1.78 -18.62
N ASP A 65 -2.09 0.72 -17.93
CA ASP A 65 -2.74 -0.59 -17.97
C ASP A 65 -4.27 -0.47 -17.72
N PRO A 66 -5.12 -0.82 -18.70
CA PRO A 66 -6.56 -0.62 -18.59
C PRO A 66 -7.20 -1.46 -17.48
N ARG A 67 -6.53 -2.52 -17.02
CA ARG A 67 -7.03 -3.38 -15.93
C ARG A 67 -7.09 -2.63 -14.60
N LEU A 68 -6.31 -1.56 -14.43
CA LEU A 68 -6.27 -0.76 -13.21
C LEU A 68 -7.59 0.00 -12.94
N ARG A 69 -8.36 0.33 -13.99
CA ARG A 69 -9.62 1.09 -13.86
C ARG A 69 -10.74 0.35 -13.12
N GLY A 70 -10.58 -0.95 -12.89
CA GLY A 70 -11.46 -1.76 -12.05
C GLY A 70 -10.71 -2.55 -10.98
N ALA A 71 -9.44 -2.22 -10.75
CA ALA A 71 -8.60 -2.94 -9.81
C ALA A 71 -8.83 -2.50 -8.35
N THR A 72 -8.33 -3.30 -7.42
CA THR A 72 -8.17 -2.95 -6.01
C THR A 72 -6.70 -3.03 -5.63
N VAL A 73 -6.21 -2.02 -4.90
CA VAL A 73 -4.90 -2.06 -4.23
C VAL A 73 -5.11 -2.48 -2.78
N TYR A 74 -4.46 -3.55 -2.34
CA TYR A 74 -4.40 -3.96 -0.95
C TYR A 74 -3.04 -3.55 -0.39
N SER A 75 -3.01 -2.75 0.68
CA SER A 75 -1.77 -2.27 1.28
C SER A 75 -1.73 -2.59 2.77
N SER A 76 -0.62 -3.14 3.27
CA SER A 76 -0.50 -3.48 4.69
C SER A 76 -0.44 -2.24 5.61
N LEU A 77 -0.13 -1.08 5.06
CA LEU A 77 -0.11 0.22 5.74
C LEU A 77 -0.83 1.24 4.84
N GLU A 78 -1.45 2.25 5.44
CA GLU A 78 -2.02 3.38 4.71
C GLU A 78 -1.05 3.95 3.66
N PRO A 79 -1.48 4.11 2.39
CA PRO A 79 -0.64 4.71 1.38
C PRO A 79 -0.29 6.15 1.72
N CYS A 80 1.01 6.46 1.72
CA CYS A 80 1.46 7.77 2.18
C CYS A 80 0.80 8.93 1.39
N GLY A 81 0.41 9.97 2.12
CA GLY A 81 -0.09 11.22 1.54
C GLY A 81 1.03 12.22 1.19
N GLN A 82 2.19 12.05 1.80
CA GLN A 82 3.41 12.82 1.57
C GLN A 82 4.64 11.92 1.74
N ARG A 83 5.73 12.20 1.01
CA ARG A 83 7.04 11.59 1.25
C ARG A 83 8.15 12.52 0.79
N ALA A 84 9.29 12.50 1.48
CA ALA A 84 10.48 13.28 1.10
C ALA A 84 11.35 12.56 0.06
N SER A 85 11.25 11.23 -0.03
CA SER A 85 12.14 10.38 -0.80
C SER A 85 11.89 10.42 -2.32
N ARG A 86 10.71 10.86 -2.75
CA ARG A 86 10.28 10.91 -4.16
C ARG A 86 9.27 12.05 -4.40
N PRO A 87 9.14 12.57 -5.63
CA PRO A 87 8.26 13.71 -5.93
C PRO A 87 6.76 13.47 -5.73
N MET A 88 6.28 12.24 -5.97
CA MET A 88 4.85 11.90 -5.90
C MET A 88 4.61 10.87 -4.79
N PRO A 89 3.68 11.09 -3.85
CA PRO A 89 3.34 10.13 -2.80
C PRO A 89 2.48 8.97 -3.32
N CYS A 90 2.40 7.87 -2.56
CA CYS A 90 1.71 6.64 -2.99
C CYS A 90 0.22 6.88 -3.28
N ALA A 91 -0.48 7.64 -2.45
CA ALA A 91 -1.88 7.99 -2.70
C ALA A 91 -2.08 8.65 -4.08
N ARG A 92 -1.17 9.55 -4.49
CA ARG A 92 -1.22 10.20 -5.80
C ARG A 92 -0.87 9.27 -6.95
N LEU A 93 0.05 8.31 -6.75
CA LEU A 93 0.36 7.28 -7.74
C LEU A 93 -0.87 6.39 -8.02
N ILE A 94 -1.59 5.99 -6.97
CA ILE A 94 -2.82 5.19 -7.06
C ILE A 94 -3.91 5.96 -7.82
N ILE A 95 -4.11 7.25 -7.50
CA ILE A 95 -5.06 8.13 -8.19
C ILE A 95 -4.69 8.27 -9.67
N ALA A 96 -3.41 8.53 -9.98
CA ALA A 96 -2.94 8.67 -11.36
C ALA A 96 -3.07 7.38 -12.17
N ALA A 97 -2.94 6.22 -11.51
CA ALA A 97 -3.18 4.90 -12.11
C ALA A 97 -4.67 4.62 -12.38
N GLY A 98 -5.58 5.45 -11.84
CA GLY A 98 -7.02 5.29 -12.02
C GLY A 98 -7.61 4.11 -11.25
N VAL A 99 -6.97 3.69 -10.17
CA VAL A 99 -7.47 2.61 -9.31
C VAL A 99 -8.64 3.13 -8.48
N PRO A 100 -9.83 2.51 -8.55
CA PRO A 100 -11.04 3.00 -7.87
C PRO A 100 -11.14 2.59 -6.40
N ARG A 101 -10.35 1.61 -5.95
CA ARG A 101 -10.50 1.02 -4.61
C ARG A 101 -9.16 0.69 -3.95
N VAL A 102 -9.04 1.02 -2.67
CA VAL A 102 -7.91 0.68 -1.81
C VAL A 102 -8.41 0.00 -0.54
N VAL A 103 -7.74 -1.06 -0.13
CA VAL A 103 -8.02 -1.77 1.14
C VAL A 103 -6.76 -1.74 1.99
N VAL A 104 -6.87 -1.29 3.24
CA VAL A 104 -5.72 -1.13 4.15
C VAL A 104 -5.89 -1.89 5.45
N ALA A 105 -4.78 -2.42 5.99
CA ALA A 105 -4.78 -3.15 7.26
C ALA A 105 -4.59 -2.22 8.46
N TRP A 106 -3.67 -1.27 8.34
CA TRP A 106 -3.22 -0.42 9.44
C TRP A 106 -3.07 1.02 8.95
N ARG A 107 -3.72 1.97 9.63
CA ARG A 107 -3.46 3.40 9.42
C ARG A 107 -2.06 3.76 9.91
N GLU A 108 -1.39 4.68 9.22
CA GLU A 108 -0.02 5.05 9.59
C GLU A 108 -0.01 5.73 10.97
N PRO A 109 0.77 5.23 11.95
CA PRO A 109 0.90 5.91 13.24
C PRO A 109 1.74 7.18 13.07
N ASP A 110 1.55 8.15 13.97
CA ASP A 110 2.36 9.38 14.05
C ASP A 110 3.81 9.07 14.47
N LEU A 111 4.61 8.47 13.59
CA LEU A 111 6.00 8.11 13.82
C LEU A 111 6.96 8.87 12.88
N PHE A 112 6.73 8.77 11.57
CA PHE A 112 7.57 9.44 10.56
C PHE A 112 6.86 10.60 9.85
N VAL A 113 5.53 10.58 9.82
CA VAL A 113 4.68 11.65 9.29
C VAL A 113 3.62 11.93 10.35
N THR A 114 3.49 13.19 10.78
CA THR A 114 2.39 13.62 11.63
C THR A 114 1.16 13.85 10.75
N ASP A 115 0.00 13.34 11.14
CA ASP A 115 -1.26 13.50 10.39
C ASP A 115 -1.16 12.98 8.94
N CYS A 116 -0.87 11.68 8.76
CA CYS A 116 -0.83 11.10 7.42
C CYS A 116 -2.19 11.26 6.74
N GLN A 117 -2.25 12.04 5.65
CA GLN A 117 -3.48 12.35 4.92
C GLN A 117 -3.70 11.43 3.70
N GLY A 118 -3.11 10.25 3.70
CA GLY A 118 -3.15 9.31 2.58
C GLY A 118 -4.57 8.91 2.17
N THR A 119 -5.33 8.44 3.15
CA THR A 119 -6.74 8.05 3.01
C THR A 119 -7.59 9.22 2.58
N ALA A 120 -7.44 10.37 3.22
CA ALA A 120 -8.19 11.58 2.89
C ALA A 120 -7.94 12.04 1.43
N LEU A 121 -6.70 11.95 0.94
CA LEU A 121 -6.36 12.26 -0.45
C LEU A 121 -7.02 11.30 -1.45
N LEU A 122 -7.07 10.01 -1.12
CA LEU A 122 -7.72 8.99 -1.93
C LEU A 122 -9.23 9.22 -2.01
N GLU A 123 -9.88 9.38 -0.86
CA GLU A 123 -11.32 9.61 -0.75
C GLU A 123 -11.73 10.91 -1.46
N ALA A 124 -10.97 12.00 -1.30
CA ALA A 124 -11.22 13.27 -2.00
C ALA A 124 -11.10 13.16 -3.53
N ALA A 125 -10.36 12.18 -4.03
CA ALA A 125 -10.26 11.87 -5.46
C ALA A 125 -11.32 10.85 -5.94
N GLY A 126 -12.23 10.42 -5.06
CA GLY A 126 -13.29 9.46 -5.37
C GLY A 126 -12.86 7.99 -5.33
N VAL A 127 -11.72 7.68 -4.71
CA VAL A 127 -11.28 6.30 -4.47
C VAL A 127 -11.98 5.78 -3.21
N GLU A 128 -12.60 4.60 -3.31
CA GLU A 128 -13.14 3.89 -2.15
C GLU A 128 -11.98 3.39 -1.28
N VAL A 129 -11.96 3.78 0.00
CA VAL A 129 -11.00 3.25 0.97
C VAL A 129 -11.74 2.38 1.98
N VAL A 130 -11.28 1.13 2.13
CA VAL A 130 -11.80 0.16 3.09
C VAL A 130 -10.72 -0.21 4.09
N GLU A 131 -11.06 -0.18 5.36
CA GLU A 131 -10.15 -0.57 6.43
C GLU A 131 -10.56 -1.93 6.99
N LEU A 132 -9.59 -2.85 7.07
CA LEU A 132 -9.76 -4.17 7.67
C LEU A 132 -8.84 -4.27 8.90
N PRO A 133 -9.28 -3.76 10.06
CA PRO A 133 -8.46 -3.70 11.25
C PRO A 133 -8.13 -5.08 11.83
N GLU A 134 -8.76 -6.16 11.35
CA GLU A 134 -8.44 -7.52 11.81
C GLU A 134 -6.97 -7.90 11.51
N LEU A 135 -6.33 -7.28 10.51
CA LEU A 135 -4.92 -7.50 10.17
C LEU A 135 -3.98 -6.39 10.65
N ALA A 136 -4.49 -5.38 11.38
CA ALA A 136 -3.70 -4.24 11.84
C ALA A 136 -2.56 -4.68 12.77
N GLU A 137 -2.85 -5.59 13.71
CA GLU A 137 -1.85 -6.13 14.64
C GLU A 137 -0.75 -6.90 13.92
N GLU A 138 -1.10 -7.69 12.89
CA GLU A 138 -0.13 -8.43 12.10
C GLU A 138 0.78 -7.49 11.29
N ALA A 139 0.21 -6.45 10.68
CA ALA A 139 0.96 -5.42 9.97
C ALA A 139 1.88 -4.62 10.91
N ARG A 140 1.38 -4.27 12.11
CA ARG A 140 2.17 -3.59 13.14
C ARG A 140 3.32 -4.45 13.64
N ALA A 141 3.11 -5.75 13.83
CA ALA A 141 4.13 -6.68 14.31
C ALA A 141 5.35 -6.75 13.38
N VAL A 142 5.17 -6.64 12.06
CA VAL A 142 6.30 -6.56 11.11
C VAL A 142 7.17 -5.33 11.35
N ASN A 143 6.55 -4.25 11.83
CA ASN A 143 7.17 -2.95 12.08
C ASN A 143 7.56 -2.72 13.55
N ALA A 144 7.44 -3.72 14.42
CA ALA A 144 7.69 -3.58 15.86
C ALA A 144 9.09 -3.02 16.18
N HIS A 145 10.09 -3.33 15.36
CA HIS A 145 11.46 -2.82 15.48
C HIS A 145 11.58 -1.28 15.35
N LEU A 146 10.55 -0.60 14.83
CA LEU A 146 10.50 0.86 14.68
C LEU A 146 9.71 1.55 15.79
N LEU A 147 8.88 0.80 16.52
CA LEU A 147 7.85 1.33 17.41
C LEU A 147 8.29 1.47 18.88
N GLY A 148 9.47 0.95 19.23
CA GLY A 148 10.01 0.97 20.60
C GLY A 148 9.63 -0.26 21.41
#